data_AF-A0A1Y2AK10-F1
#
_entry.id   AF-A0A1Y2AK10-F1
#
_cell.length_a   1.000
_cell.length_b   1.000
_cell.length_c   1.000
_cell.angle_alpha   90.00
_cell.angle_beta   90.00
_cell.angle_gamma   90.00
#
_symmetry.space_group_name_H-M   'P 1'
#
loop_
_entity.id
_entity.type
_entity.pdbx_description
1 polymer ?
#
loop_
_entity_poly.entity_id
_entity_poly.type
_entity_poly.pdbx_seq_one_letter_code
_entity_poly.pdbx_strand_id
1 'polypeptide(L)'
;MYLSEFDGLLHLGDYDYRCLPDDYFTKILDANRTYQFMGVVGNHDTTEGECTEEVAQRYVDNIYNEMMSKKNKGLKCVFSPSKFMWSCVQDNIRIIGLTPDIRGADKRDEQLAFLKKHLKDATEDWKICSWHYYDKYYHTGRYQSPYNLVSGEGESFYDYCKMNGAIILSAHDHVYARTHVMSQFSEPVIDKYDGAQDGRVTQIRHGATLNILNGVGGFYIYIEQGEQMNYAHWQKKYARGKNEVNKDKFGGLFCTFNYKGNNKKAYCELLRLNSPDKVFDSFYIYRNEDPESVHYSEIDTAFKEEKIKAYKIANNIVDGELNNNTTNANTIPTITEDDTTPLQPVSSNFTNSNIQTEIKEPDNKSLLTSSAFLLTGSIVASLSVIGGAILLYKRKARVNDYYEDIGPLTVTVPNKSAYGYNPDNYLPPPPDPDQFGTLPVNYNNQYFDSHNKYN
;
A
#
# COMPACT_ATOMS: atom_id res chain seq x y z
N MET A 1 -4.09 -15.49 -11.64
CA MET A 1 -3.10 -14.42 -11.39
C MET A 1 -2.58 -14.65 -9.97
N TYR A 2 -1.34 -15.12 -9.79
CA TYR A 2 -0.80 -15.29 -8.43
C TYR A 2 -0.25 -13.93 -7.99
N LEU A 3 -1.11 -13.10 -7.39
CA LEU A 3 -0.65 -11.95 -6.61
C LEU A 3 0.24 -12.49 -5.47
N SER A 4 1.23 -11.71 -5.04
CA SER A 4 2.04 -12.03 -3.85
C SER A 4 1.15 -12.32 -2.65
N GLU A 5 1.63 -13.10 -1.68
CA GLU A 5 0.89 -13.29 -0.42
C GLU A 5 0.76 -11.93 0.30
N PHE A 6 -0.46 -11.60 0.73
CA PHE A 6 -0.77 -10.41 1.53
C PHE A 6 -1.86 -10.74 2.55
N ASP A 7 -1.85 -10.01 3.67
CA ASP A 7 -2.79 -10.18 4.78
C ASP A 7 -4.06 -9.36 4.60
N GLY A 8 -4.00 -8.24 3.86
CA GLY A 8 -5.15 -7.38 3.62
C GLY A 8 -5.14 -6.68 2.26
N LEU A 9 -6.33 -6.40 1.73
CA LEU A 9 -6.58 -5.60 0.54
C LEU A 9 -7.34 -4.34 0.95
N LEU A 10 -6.80 -3.16 0.65
CA LEU A 10 -7.51 -1.89 0.69
C LEU A 10 -7.81 -1.44 -0.75
N HIS A 11 -9.07 -1.47 -1.12
CA HIS A 11 -9.57 -1.06 -2.44
C HIS A 11 -10.15 0.35 -2.37
N LEU A 12 -9.62 1.27 -3.16
CA LEU A 12 -9.95 2.70 -3.06
C LEU A 12 -11.10 3.12 -4.00
N GLY A 13 -12.14 2.30 -4.17
CA GLY A 13 -13.31 2.58 -5.02
C GLY A 13 -13.16 2.26 -6.50
N ASP A 14 -14.25 2.47 -7.23
CA ASP A 14 -14.49 2.13 -8.64
C ASP A 14 -14.34 0.62 -8.91
N TYR A 15 -15.31 -0.18 -8.49
CA TYR A 15 -15.13 -1.64 -8.46
C TYR A 15 -15.21 -2.32 -9.84
N ASP A 16 -16.21 -1.99 -10.65
CA ASP A 16 -16.43 -2.70 -11.93
C ASP A 16 -16.72 -1.82 -13.16
N TYR A 17 -16.93 -0.50 -12.95
CA TYR A 17 -17.24 0.50 -14.00
C TYR A 17 -18.47 0.18 -14.88
N ARG A 18 -19.34 -0.74 -14.45
CA ARG A 18 -20.47 -1.24 -15.25
C ARG A 18 -21.79 -1.22 -14.47
N CYS A 19 -21.79 -0.67 -13.26
CA CYS A 19 -22.95 -0.67 -12.36
C CYS A 19 -23.48 -2.09 -12.09
N LEU A 20 -22.56 -3.05 -11.94
CA LEU A 20 -22.86 -4.45 -11.62
C LEU A 20 -22.36 -4.78 -10.20
N PRO A 21 -23.04 -4.29 -9.15
CA PRO A 21 -22.50 -4.24 -7.79
C PRO A 21 -22.18 -5.58 -7.17
N ASP A 22 -22.66 -6.69 -7.71
CA ASP A 22 -22.30 -8.04 -7.25
C ASP A 22 -21.10 -8.63 -7.99
N ASP A 23 -20.82 -8.20 -9.22
CA ASP A 23 -19.84 -8.84 -10.10
C ASP A 23 -18.44 -8.82 -9.48
N TYR A 24 -18.01 -7.67 -8.97
CA TYR A 24 -16.73 -7.56 -8.29
C TYR A 24 -16.68 -8.52 -7.09
N PHE A 25 -17.67 -8.48 -6.21
CA PHE A 25 -17.63 -9.23 -4.94
C PHE A 25 -17.85 -10.73 -5.10
N THR A 26 -18.43 -11.17 -6.22
CA THR A 26 -18.69 -12.59 -6.50
C THR A 26 -17.68 -13.22 -7.45
N LYS A 27 -17.14 -12.46 -8.42
CA LYS A 27 -16.25 -12.96 -9.46
C LYS A 27 -14.78 -12.58 -9.26
N ILE A 28 -14.51 -11.43 -8.64
CA ILE A 28 -13.16 -10.86 -8.50
C ILE A 28 -12.63 -11.05 -7.08
N LEU A 29 -13.42 -10.62 -6.10
CA LEU A 29 -13.11 -10.84 -4.69
C LEU A 29 -13.28 -12.33 -4.40
N ASP A 30 -12.16 -13.06 -4.36
CA ASP A 30 -12.15 -14.51 -4.19
C ASP A 30 -12.98 -14.93 -2.98
N ALA A 31 -14.01 -15.76 -3.23
CA ALA A 31 -14.88 -16.27 -2.18
C ALA A 31 -14.13 -17.07 -1.10
N ASN A 32 -12.97 -17.66 -1.47
CA ASN A 32 -12.09 -18.43 -0.60
C ASN A 32 -10.88 -17.62 -0.09
N ARG A 33 -10.89 -16.29 -0.25
CA ARG A 33 -9.80 -15.41 0.22
C ARG A 33 -9.43 -15.66 1.67
N THR A 34 -8.13 -15.64 1.94
CA THR A 34 -7.55 -15.71 3.30
C THR A 34 -7.14 -14.34 3.83
N TYR A 35 -7.13 -13.32 2.98
CA TYR A 35 -6.78 -11.94 3.31
C TYR A 35 -8.01 -11.13 3.73
N GLN A 36 -7.80 -10.08 4.50
CA GLN A 36 -8.80 -9.09 4.92
C GLN A 36 -9.18 -8.18 3.75
N PHE A 37 -10.42 -7.71 3.69
CA PHE A 37 -10.87 -6.75 2.66
C PHE A 37 -11.40 -5.48 3.30
N MET A 38 -10.91 -4.33 2.83
CA MET A 38 -11.42 -3.01 3.18
C MET A 38 -11.68 -2.24 1.88
N GLY A 39 -12.79 -1.52 1.82
CA GLY A 39 -13.21 -0.83 0.62
C GLY A 39 -13.66 0.60 0.90
N VAL A 40 -13.28 1.52 0.02
CA VAL A 40 -13.86 2.86 -0.09
C VAL A 40 -14.82 2.87 -1.28
N VAL A 41 -15.84 3.72 -1.24
CA VAL A 41 -16.77 3.94 -2.37
C VAL A 41 -16.17 5.00 -3.30
N GLY A 42 -16.09 4.69 -4.59
CA GLY A 42 -15.65 5.60 -5.65
C GLY A 42 -16.80 6.24 -6.40
N ASN A 43 -16.51 7.13 -7.35
CA ASN A 43 -17.56 7.87 -8.05
C ASN A 43 -18.35 6.95 -9.00
N HIS A 44 -17.70 5.94 -9.58
CA HIS A 44 -18.36 4.91 -10.42
C HIS A 44 -19.20 3.90 -9.65
N ASP A 45 -19.16 3.95 -8.32
CA ASP A 45 -19.97 3.10 -7.45
C ASP A 45 -21.25 3.80 -6.98
N THR A 46 -21.51 5.02 -7.49
CA THR A 46 -22.63 5.88 -7.08
C THR A 46 -23.42 6.42 -8.25
N THR A 47 -24.42 7.25 -7.96
CA THR A 47 -25.21 7.97 -8.98
C THR A 47 -24.42 9.02 -9.76
N GLU A 48 -23.21 9.34 -9.32
CA GLU A 48 -22.30 10.23 -10.02
C GLU A 48 -21.70 9.58 -11.28
N GLY A 49 -21.26 8.33 -11.17
CA GLY A 49 -20.69 7.55 -12.27
C GLY A 49 -21.70 6.63 -12.94
N GLU A 50 -22.92 7.13 -13.15
CA GLU A 50 -23.99 6.56 -14.00
C GLU A 50 -24.91 5.50 -13.38
N CYS A 51 -24.67 5.07 -12.14
CA CYS A 51 -25.51 4.05 -11.50
C CYS A 51 -26.85 4.62 -10.98
N THR A 52 -27.86 3.76 -10.82
CA THR A 52 -29.10 4.15 -10.13
C THR A 52 -28.88 4.23 -8.61
N GLU A 53 -29.74 4.93 -7.87
CA GLU A 53 -29.66 5.00 -6.40
C GLU A 53 -29.69 3.61 -5.74
N GLU A 54 -30.51 2.70 -6.26
CA GLU A 54 -30.59 1.31 -5.80
C GLU A 54 -29.26 0.57 -6.00
N VAL A 55 -28.64 0.73 -7.17
CA VAL A 55 -27.34 0.12 -7.48
C VAL A 55 -26.24 0.70 -6.60
N ALA A 56 -26.21 2.02 -6.42
CA ALA A 56 -25.26 2.70 -5.55
C ALA A 56 -25.34 2.18 -4.11
N GLN A 57 -26.56 2.07 -3.57
CA GLN A 57 -26.77 1.53 -2.23
C GLN A 57 -26.30 0.07 -2.13
N ARG A 58 -26.44 -0.71 -3.20
CA ARG A 58 -25.98 -2.10 -3.24
C ARG A 58 -24.46 -2.22 -3.22
N TYR A 59 -23.70 -1.31 -3.83
CA TYR A 59 -22.24 -1.26 -3.64
C TYR A 59 -21.89 -1.02 -2.17
N VAL A 60 -22.50 0.00 -1.54
CA VAL A 60 -22.26 0.35 -0.13
C VAL A 60 -22.55 -0.86 0.77
N ASP A 61 -23.67 -1.55 0.54
CA ASP A 61 -24.03 -2.72 1.32
C ASP A 61 -23.08 -3.91 1.07
N ASN A 62 -22.67 -4.16 -0.18
CA ASN A 62 -21.72 -5.23 -0.49
C ASN A 62 -20.35 -4.99 0.16
N ILE A 63 -19.84 -3.75 0.11
CA ILE A 63 -18.59 -3.36 0.78
C ILE A 63 -18.71 -3.58 2.28
N TYR A 64 -19.77 -3.05 2.90
CA TYR A 64 -20.03 -3.20 4.33
C TYR A 64 -20.13 -4.68 4.74
N ASN A 65 -20.89 -5.47 3.99
CA ASN A 65 -21.11 -6.89 4.29
C ASN A 65 -19.80 -7.69 4.20
N GLU A 66 -18.97 -7.43 3.20
CA GLU A 66 -17.66 -8.10 3.08
C GLU A 66 -16.70 -7.66 4.18
N MET A 67 -16.71 -6.37 4.54
CA MET A 67 -15.89 -5.83 5.63
C MET A 67 -16.26 -6.40 7.00
N MET A 68 -17.56 -6.64 7.24
CA MET A 68 -18.09 -7.21 8.48
C MET A 68 -18.18 -8.74 8.48
N SER A 69 -17.85 -9.38 7.35
CA SER A 69 -17.93 -10.83 7.23
C SER A 69 -16.92 -11.55 8.12
N LYS A 70 -17.21 -12.81 8.46
CA LYS A 70 -16.26 -13.70 9.18
C LYS A 70 -14.93 -13.94 8.46
N LYS A 71 -14.82 -13.56 7.19
CA LYS A 71 -13.57 -13.65 6.42
C LYS A 71 -12.58 -12.58 6.84
N ASN A 72 -13.08 -11.44 7.35
CA ASN A 72 -12.26 -10.39 7.93
C ASN A 72 -11.95 -10.67 9.40
N LYS A 73 -11.12 -11.68 9.66
CA LYS A 73 -10.73 -12.05 11.03
C LYS A 73 -9.79 -11.03 11.65
N GLY A 74 -10.16 -10.48 12.80
CA GLY A 74 -9.29 -9.59 13.58
C GLY A 74 -9.42 -8.12 13.23
N LEU A 75 -10.11 -7.78 12.14
CA LEU A 75 -10.45 -6.40 11.80
C LEU A 75 -11.57 -5.89 12.71
N LYS A 76 -11.31 -4.80 13.44
CA LYS A 76 -12.29 -4.15 14.31
C LYS A 76 -12.71 -2.82 13.70
N CYS A 77 -13.91 -2.76 13.14
CA CYS A 77 -14.41 -1.59 12.42
C CYS A 77 -15.54 -0.86 13.16
N VAL A 78 -15.55 0.46 13.02
CA VAL A 78 -16.67 1.35 13.32
C VAL A 78 -17.05 2.07 12.03
N PHE A 79 -18.34 2.09 11.71
CA PHE A 79 -18.89 2.74 10.51
C PHE A 79 -19.74 3.95 10.89
N SER A 80 -19.86 4.91 9.97
CA SER A 80 -20.95 5.89 10.02
C SER A 80 -22.32 5.22 9.86
N PRO A 81 -23.42 5.88 10.24
CA PRO A 81 -24.76 5.38 9.97
C PRO A 81 -25.04 5.10 8.49
N SER A 82 -24.48 5.91 7.60
CA SER A 82 -24.59 5.77 6.14
C SER A 82 -23.69 4.67 5.56
N LYS A 83 -22.68 4.21 6.33
CA LYS A 83 -21.64 3.24 5.96
C LYS A 83 -20.63 3.72 4.90
N PHE A 84 -20.72 4.96 4.44
CA PHE A 84 -19.78 5.54 3.48
C PHE A 84 -18.40 5.82 4.09
N MET A 85 -18.31 5.97 5.41
CA MET A 85 -17.04 6.17 6.11
C MET A 85 -16.88 5.21 7.28
N TRP A 86 -15.64 4.85 7.55
CA TRP A 86 -15.30 3.85 8.56
C TRP A 86 -13.90 4.06 9.14
N SER A 87 -13.69 3.53 10.35
CA SER A 87 -12.38 3.39 10.98
C SER A 87 -12.21 1.96 11.44
N CYS A 88 -11.19 1.29 10.92
CA CYS A 88 -10.85 -0.07 11.29
C CYS A 88 -9.47 -0.14 11.94
N VAL A 89 -9.31 -1.07 12.88
CA VAL A 89 -8.03 -1.41 13.46
C VAL A 89 -7.73 -2.88 13.16
N GLN A 90 -6.53 -3.14 12.64
CA GLN A 90 -5.95 -4.46 12.48
C GLN A 90 -4.56 -4.45 13.12
N ASP A 91 -4.35 -5.27 14.13
CA ASP A 91 -3.11 -5.31 14.92
C ASP A 91 -2.72 -3.91 15.44
N ASN A 92 -1.56 -3.38 15.04
CA ASN A 92 -1.07 -2.05 15.39
C ASN A 92 -1.24 -1.02 14.25
N ILE A 93 -2.23 -1.24 13.38
CA ILE A 93 -2.51 -0.40 12.21
C ILE A 93 -3.97 0.09 12.29
N ARG A 94 -4.15 1.41 12.27
CA ARG A 94 -5.45 2.07 12.11
C ARG A 94 -5.62 2.56 10.68
N ILE A 95 -6.75 2.23 10.08
CA ILE A 95 -7.11 2.64 8.72
C ILE A 95 -8.45 3.37 8.79
N ILE A 96 -8.53 4.54 8.15
CA ILE A 96 -9.75 5.33 8.04
C ILE A 96 -10.09 5.47 6.55
N GLY A 97 -11.28 4.99 6.18
CA GLY A 97 -11.85 5.16 4.84
C GLY A 97 -12.90 6.25 4.85
N LEU A 98 -12.72 7.26 4.01
CA LEU A 98 -13.64 8.39 3.83
C LEU A 98 -14.02 8.50 2.35
N THR A 99 -15.09 9.23 2.06
CA THR A 99 -15.63 9.43 0.70
C THR A 99 -15.95 10.90 0.46
N PRO A 100 -14.99 11.82 0.64
CA PRO A 100 -15.22 13.24 0.41
C PRO A 100 -15.57 13.48 -1.06
N ASP A 101 -16.54 14.37 -1.28
CA ASP A 101 -17.07 14.77 -2.58
C ASP A 101 -17.78 13.68 -3.41
N ILE A 102 -17.95 12.47 -2.88
CA ILE A 102 -18.75 11.42 -3.53
C ILE A 102 -20.25 11.73 -3.38
N ARG A 103 -20.99 11.78 -4.50
CA ARG A 103 -22.42 12.04 -4.48
C ARG A 103 -23.21 11.00 -3.67
N GLY A 104 -24.03 11.49 -2.74
CA GLY A 104 -24.88 10.66 -1.88
C GLY A 104 -24.20 10.18 -0.60
N ALA A 105 -22.91 10.48 -0.42
CA ALA A 105 -22.18 10.20 0.82
C ALA A 105 -22.42 11.26 1.91
N ASP A 106 -21.83 11.04 3.09
CA ASP A 106 -21.88 11.97 4.23
C ASP A 106 -21.30 13.34 3.86
N LYS A 107 -21.78 14.39 4.54
CA LYS A 107 -21.31 15.76 4.27
C LYS A 107 -19.86 15.94 4.71
N ARG A 108 -19.17 16.90 4.09
CA ARG A 108 -17.76 17.19 4.37
C ARG A 108 -17.47 17.44 5.86
N ASP A 109 -18.31 18.21 6.55
CA ASP A 109 -18.16 18.51 7.97
C ASP A 109 -18.36 17.26 8.85
N GLU A 110 -19.30 16.39 8.50
CA GLU A 110 -19.50 15.08 9.15
C GLU A 110 -18.30 14.16 8.96
N GLN A 111 -17.76 14.10 7.74
CA GLN A 111 -16.56 13.31 7.42
C GLN A 111 -15.32 13.84 8.15
N LEU A 112 -15.14 15.16 8.22
CA LEU A 112 -14.04 15.77 8.97
C LEU A 112 -14.18 15.51 10.48
N ALA A 113 -15.39 15.58 11.03
CA ALA A 113 -15.66 15.25 12.42
C ALA A 113 -15.36 13.77 12.72
N PHE A 114 -15.74 12.87 11.82
CA PHE A 114 -15.43 11.44 11.92
C PHE A 114 -13.92 11.19 11.91
N LEU A 115 -13.20 11.78 10.94
CA LEU A 115 -11.74 11.71 10.87
C LEU A 115 -11.09 12.15 12.18
N LYS A 116 -11.48 13.31 12.69
CA LYS A 116 -10.96 13.87 13.95
C LYS A 116 -11.19 12.94 15.13
N LYS A 117 -12.42 12.45 15.27
CA LYS A 117 -12.82 11.54 16.34
C LYS A 117 -12.00 10.26 16.35
N HIS A 118 -11.68 9.72 15.18
CA HIS A 118 -11.05 8.42 15.07
C HIS A 118 -9.53 8.46 14.95
N LEU A 119 -8.92 9.64 14.72
CA LEU A 119 -7.48 9.77 14.55
C LEU A 119 -6.77 10.51 15.70
N LYS A 120 -7.41 11.50 16.34
CA LYS A 120 -6.79 12.36 17.36
C LYS A 120 -6.10 11.60 18.49
N ASP A 121 -6.73 10.53 18.97
CA ASP A 121 -6.28 9.74 20.11
C ASP A 121 -5.83 8.32 19.68
N ALA A 122 -5.53 8.14 18.40
CA ALA A 122 -5.11 6.85 17.86
C ALA A 122 -3.70 6.48 18.37
N THR A 123 -3.61 5.36 19.09
CA THR A 123 -2.36 4.86 19.69
C THR A 123 -1.63 3.85 18.80
N GLU A 124 -2.25 3.43 17.70
CA GLU A 124 -1.66 2.51 16.74
C GLU A 124 -0.36 3.10 16.16
N ASP A 125 0.60 2.21 15.92
CA ASP A 125 1.89 2.58 15.36
C ASP A 125 1.71 3.15 13.95
N TRP A 126 0.89 2.49 13.14
CA TRP A 126 0.61 2.90 11.78
C TRP A 126 -0.79 3.47 11.68
N LYS A 127 -0.89 4.59 10.97
CA LYS A 127 -2.15 5.26 10.67
C LYS A 127 -2.24 5.48 9.17
N ILE A 128 -3.40 5.19 8.60
CA ILE A 128 -3.66 5.35 7.17
C ILE A 128 -4.97 6.12 7.02
N CYS A 129 -4.91 7.22 6.29
CA CYS A 129 -6.08 7.92 5.78
C CYS A 129 -6.27 7.52 4.31
N SER A 130 -7.49 7.19 3.93
CA SER A 130 -7.79 6.72 2.58
C SER A 130 -9.11 7.25 2.05
N TRP A 131 -9.12 7.62 0.78
CA TRP A 131 -10.30 8.09 0.07
C TRP A 131 -10.12 7.87 -1.45
N HIS A 132 -11.19 8.04 -2.22
CA HIS A 132 -11.14 7.84 -3.67
C HIS A 132 -10.54 9.03 -4.41
N TYR A 133 -11.09 10.23 -4.20
CA TYR A 133 -10.70 11.46 -4.91
C TYR A 133 -9.37 12.07 -4.44
N TYR A 134 -9.01 13.22 -5.00
CA TYR A 134 -7.80 13.96 -4.63
C TYR A 134 -8.06 15.47 -4.67
N ASP A 135 -7.19 16.24 -4.01
CA ASP A 135 -7.17 17.70 -4.13
C ASP A 135 -6.37 18.12 -5.37
N LYS A 136 -6.54 19.37 -5.81
CA LYS A 136 -5.97 19.93 -7.06
C LYS A 136 -4.45 19.75 -7.23
N TYR A 137 -3.72 19.58 -6.13
CA TYR A 137 -2.28 19.38 -6.17
C TYR A 137 -1.88 17.91 -6.35
N TYR A 138 -2.75 16.96 -6.03
CA TYR A 138 -2.39 15.55 -5.86
C TYR A 138 -2.91 14.63 -6.97
N HIS A 139 -2.85 15.12 -8.22
CA HIS A 139 -3.09 14.34 -9.43
C HIS A 139 -2.08 14.68 -10.53
N THR A 140 -2.10 13.95 -11.63
CA THR A 140 -1.14 14.10 -12.75
C THR A 140 -1.76 14.73 -14.00
N GLY A 141 -2.93 15.34 -13.83
CA GLY A 141 -3.53 16.25 -14.80
C GLY A 141 -4.55 15.65 -15.75
N ARG A 142 -4.94 14.36 -15.64
CA ARG A 142 -6.03 13.81 -16.47
C ARG A 142 -7.30 14.63 -16.32
N TYR A 143 -7.72 14.82 -15.08
CA TYR A 143 -8.88 15.63 -14.76
C TYR A 143 -8.45 16.88 -14.00
N GLN A 144 -8.31 17.98 -14.74
CA GLN A 144 -7.95 19.27 -14.17
C GLN A 144 -9.15 19.89 -13.47
N SER A 145 -8.99 20.17 -12.19
CA SER A 145 -9.95 20.92 -11.38
C SER A 145 -9.19 21.99 -10.59
N PRO A 146 -9.65 23.24 -10.60
CA PRO A 146 -9.06 24.27 -9.74
C PRO A 146 -9.45 24.09 -8.27
N TYR A 147 -10.36 23.15 -7.96
CA TYR A 147 -10.94 22.94 -6.64
C TYR A 147 -10.29 21.77 -5.90
N ASN A 148 -10.25 21.90 -4.58
CA ASN A 148 -9.89 20.81 -3.68
C ASN A 148 -11.13 19.94 -3.43
N LEU A 149 -11.25 18.79 -4.09
CA LEU A 149 -12.43 17.92 -3.91
C LEU A 149 -12.48 17.32 -2.50
N VAL A 150 -11.33 16.93 -1.97
CA VAL A 150 -11.24 16.30 -0.66
C VAL A 150 -11.34 17.35 0.44
N SER A 151 -10.56 18.42 0.34
CA SER A 151 -10.46 19.43 1.41
C SER A 151 -11.43 20.59 1.25
N GLY A 152 -11.96 20.88 0.06
CA GLY A 152 -12.75 22.09 -0.20
C GLY A 152 -12.01 23.38 0.17
N GLU A 153 -12.77 24.41 0.53
CA GLU A 153 -12.28 25.74 0.95
C GLU A 153 -12.04 25.87 2.47
N GLY A 154 -11.82 24.74 3.16
CA GLY A 154 -11.76 24.70 4.63
C GLY A 154 -10.53 23.97 5.17
N GLU A 155 -10.64 23.47 6.40
CA GLU A 155 -9.58 22.67 7.03
C GLU A 155 -9.23 21.44 6.20
N SER A 156 -7.95 21.31 5.85
CA SER A 156 -7.43 20.25 4.98
C SER A 156 -7.45 18.88 5.66
N PHE A 157 -8.10 17.91 5.01
CA PHE A 157 -8.11 16.52 5.46
C PHE A 157 -6.69 15.93 5.42
N TYR A 158 -5.93 16.28 4.37
CA TYR A 158 -4.53 15.88 4.23
C TYR A 158 -3.68 16.42 5.38
N ASP A 159 -3.82 17.71 5.71
CA ASP A 159 -3.04 18.32 6.79
C ASP A 159 -3.44 17.73 8.15
N TYR A 160 -4.71 17.39 8.37
CA TYR A 160 -5.13 16.71 9.60
C TYR A 160 -4.51 15.31 9.72
N CYS A 161 -4.50 14.52 8.64
CA CYS A 161 -3.82 13.22 8.61
C CYS A 161 -2.32 13.36 8.86
N LYS A 162 -1.67 14.34 8.23
CA LYS A 162 -0.26 14.70 8.44
C LYS A 162 0.05 15.06 9.89
N MET A 163 -0.81 15.80 10.58
CA MET A 163 -0.60 16.13 11.99
C MET A 163 -0.52 14.90 12.89
N ASN A 164 -1.10 13.78 12.47
CA ASN A 164 -1.08 12.51 13.19
C ASN A 164 -0.07 11.50 12.60
N GLY A 165 0.81 11.95 11.70
CA GLY A 165 1.78 11.08 11.02
C GLY A 165 1.14 9.96 10.20
N ALA A 166 -0.11 10.14 9.74
CA ALA A 166 -0.81 9.13 8.98
C ALA A 166 -0.37 9.13 7.52
N ILE A 167 -0.17 7.96 6.93
CA ILE A 167 0.06 7.80 5.49
C ILE A 167 -1.26 8.11 4.78
N ILE A 168 -1.20 8.84 3.66
CA ILE A 168 -2.39 9.24 2.92
C ILE A 168 -2.44 8.46 1.60
N LEU A 169 -3.60 7.88 1.29
CA LEU A 169 -3.83 7.11 0.07
C LEU A 169 -5.04 7.66 -0.70
N SER A 170 -4.86 7.87 -2.00
CA SER A 170 -5.89 8.32 -2.94
C SER A 170 -5.88 7.49 -4.23
N ALA A 171 -6.93 7.59 -5.05
CA ALA A 171 -7.06 6.88 -6.33
C ALA A 171 -7.69 7.80 -7.40
N HIS A 172 -8.70 7.32 -8.14
CA HIS A 172 -9.39 8.03 -9.22
C HIS A 172 -8.55 8.37 -10.46
N ASP A 173 -7.40 9.03 -10.31
CA ASP A 173 -6.47 9.27 -11.41
C ASP A 173 -5.73 7.96 -11.68
N HIS A 174 -5.92 7.39 -12.87
CA HIS A 174 -5.36 6.10 -13.24
C HIS A 174 -3.87 6.16 -13.56
N VAL A 175 -3.11 6.58 -12.56
CA VAL A 175 -1.66 6.65 -12.49
C VAL A 175 -1.24 6.20 -11.10
N TYR A 176 0.03 5.90 -10.93
CA TYR A 176 0.63 5.86 -9.61
C TYR A 176 1.51 7.09 -9.44
N ALA A 177 1.37 7.79 -8.32
CA ALA A 177 2.24 8.89 -7.98
C ALA A 177 2.44 8.93 -6.46
N ARG A 178 3.69 9.10 -6.04
CA ARG A 178 4.06 9.24 -4.63
C ARG A 178 4.73 10.58 -4.43
N THR A 179 4.27 11.32 -3.43
CA THR A 179 4.89 12.58 -3.07
C THR A 179 6.22 12.36 -2.35
N HIS A 180 7.05 13.39 -2.31
CA HIS A 180 8.02 13.57 -1.23
C HIS A 180 7.30 13.54 0.14
N VAL A 181 8.04 13.42 1.24
CA VAL A 181 7.48 13.73 2.55
C VAL A 181 7.10 15.21 2.57
N MET A 182 5.87 15.50 2.93
CA MET A 182 5.28 16.84 2.93
C MET A 182 5.10 17.31 4.37
N SER A 183 5.49 18.56 4.62
CA SER A 183 5.22 19.28 5.87
C SER A 183 3.96 20.16 5.77
N GLN A 184 3.40 20.36 4.58
CA GLN A 184 2.10 20.98 4.35
C GLN A 184 1.49 20.47 3.04
N PHE A 185 0.17 20.22 3.03
CA PHE A 185 -0.54 19.73 1.84
C PHE A 185 -1.43 20.79 1.16
N SER A 186 -2.07 21.68 1.93
CA SER A 186 -2.91 22.77 1.41
C SER A 186 -2.14 23.75 0.53
N GLU A 187 -0.90 24.03 0.89
CA GLU A 187 0.14 24.67 0.07
C GLU A 187 1.30 23.68 0.07
N PRO A 188 1.57 22.95 -1.03
CA PRO A 188 2.53 21.85 -1.00
C PRO A 188 3.94 22.30 -0.58
N VAL A 189 4.37 21.90 0.62
CA VAL A 189 5.73 22.17 1.11
C VAL A 189 6.40 20.83 1.45
N ILE A 190 7.51 20.55 0.76
CA ILE A 190 8.35 19.38 1.03
C ILE A 190 8.99 19.53 2.41
N ASP A 191 9.01 18.44 3.18
CA ASP A 191 9.62 18.40 4.50
C ASP A 191 11.14 18.54 4.42
N LYS A 192 11.74 19.29 5.37
CA LYS A 192 13.18 19.56 5.36
C LYS A 192 14.06 18.32 5.62
N TYR A 193 13.50 17.21 6.11
CA TYR A 193 14.22 15.95 6.34
C TYR A 193 13.91 14.87 5.28
N ASP A 194 13.25 15.26 4.18
CA ASP A 194 13.04 14.41 3.01
C ASP A 194 14.36 14.17 2.22
N GLY A 195 14.32 13.28 1.22
CA GLY A 195 15.43 13.07 0.28
C GLY A 195 16.44 12.01 0.70
N ALA A 196 16.24 11.36 1.86
CA ALA A 196 17.13 10.30 2.32
C ALA A 196 17.20 9.14 1.30
N GLN A 197 18.42 8.77 0.94
CA GLN A 197 18.73 7.75 -0.07
C GLN A 197 18.03 7.97 -1.42
N ASP A 198 17.95 9.21 -1.89
CA ASP A 198 17.32 9.56 -3.18
C ASP A 198 15.83 9.13 -3.19
N GLY A 199 15.12 9.44 -2.11
CA GLY A 199 13.69 9.17 -1.97
C GLY A 199 13.30 7.72 -1.69
N ARG A 200 14.29 6.82 -1.50
CA ARG A 200 14.07 5.43 -1.07
C ARG A 200 13.81 5.28 0.41
N VAL A 201 14.10 6.31 1.22
CA VAL A 201 13.78 6.35 2.64
C VAL A 201 12.88 7.55 2.92
N THR A 202 11.66 7.26 3.35
CA THR A 202 10.66 8.23 3.78
C THR A 202 10.62 8.26 5.31
N GLN A 203 10.73 9.44 5.91
CA GLN A 203 10.65 9.63 7.37
C GLN A 203 9.35 10.35 7.72
N ILE A 204 8.39 9.63 8.31
CA ILE A 204 7.10 10.19 8.74
C ILE A 204 7.10 10.46 10.25
N ARG A 205 6.31 11.44 10.67
CA ARG A 205 6.13 11.86 12.08
C ARG A 205 4.89 12.73 12.22
N HIS A 206 4.52 13.06 13.46
CA HIS A 206 3.56 14.14 13.68
C HIS A 206 4.11 15.42 13.04
N GLY A 207 3.41 15.93 12.02
CA GLY A 207 3.93 17.08 11.27
C GLY A 207 4.24 16.82 9.82
N ALA A 208 4.62 15.59 9.46
CA ALA A 208 5.17 15.28 8.14
C ALA A 208 4.82 13.86 7.70
N THR A 209 4.26 13.72 6.50
CA THR A 209 3.87 12.44 5.90
C THR A 209 3.87 12.52 4.38
N LEU A 210 3.57 11.42 3.70
CA LEU A 210 3.43 11.34 2.25
C LEU A 210 1.98 11.06 1.83
N ASN A 211 1.63 11.51 0.61
CA ASN A 211 0.47 11.02 -0.12
C ASN A 211 0.92 10.05 -1.22
N ILE A 212 0.13 9.00 -1.41
CA ILE A 212 0.28 8.06 -2.52
C ILE A 212 -1.05 7.98 -3.28
N LEU A 213 -1.01 8.41 -4.51
CA LEU A 213 -2.04 8.24 -5.53
C LEU A 213 -1.81 6.89 -6.21
N ASN A 214 -2.80 6.00 -6.20
CA ASN A 214 -2.67 4.68 -6.83
C ASN A 214 -3.96 4.23 -7.53
N GLY A 215 -4.13 4.65 -8.79
CA GLY A 215 -5.25 4.27 -9.65
C GLY A 215 -4.91 3.26 -10.76
N VAL A 216 -3.77 2.57 -10.73
CA VAL A 216 -3.31 1.70 -11.85
C VAL A 216 -3.80 0.25 -11.77
N GLY A 217 -4.92 -0.02 -11.11
CA GLY A 217 -5.33 -1.38 -10.76
C GLY A 217 -5.84 -2.26 -11.92
N GLY A 218 -6.32 -1.69 -13.03
CA GLY A 218 -6.85 -2.53 -14.13
C GLY A 218 -7.76 -1.93 -15.19
N PHE A 219 -8.34 -0.74 -15.02
CA PHE A 219 -9.26 -0.19 -16.03
C PHE A 219 -8.53 0.41 -17.23
N TYR A 220 -7.71 1.42 -16.97
CA TYR A 220 -6.88 2.11 -17.96
C TYR A 220 -5.69 2.73 -17.24
N ILE A 221 -4.63 3.12 -17.96
CA ILE A 221 -3.55 3.96 -17.39
C ILE A 221 -3.47 5.25 -18.20
N TYR A 222 -3.60 6.38 -17.51
CA TYR A 222 -3.61 7.72 -18.13
C TYR A 222 -2.21 8.22 -18.49
N ILE A 223 -2.18 9.17 -19.42
CA ILE A 223 -1.00 10.02 -19.64
C ILE A 223 -0.99 11.14 -18.61
N GLU A 224 0.20 11.59 -18.24
CA GLU A 224 0.37 12.79 -17.42
C GLU A 224 0.29 14.02 -18.32
N GLN A 225 -0.34 15.09 -17.85
CA GLN A 225 -0.57 16.30 -18.65
C GLN A 225 -0.73 17.55 -17.78
N GLY A 226 -0.78 18.72 -18.41
CA GLY A 226 -0.95 20.01 -17.72
C GLY A 226 0.28 20.43 -16.90
N GLU A 227 0.08 21.36 -15.98
CA GLU A 227 1.13 21.77 -15.03
C GLU A 227 1.33 20.75 -13.91
N GLN A 228 0.28 19.98 -13.60
CA GLN A 228 0.23 19.06 -12.46
C GLN A 228 1.26 17.93 -12.59
N MET A 229 1.53 17.49 -13.82
CA MET A 229 2.61 16.53 -14.09
C MET A 229 3.99 17.05 -13.68
N ASN A 230 4.20 18.36 -13.57
CA ASN A 230 5.51 18.95 -13.26
C ASN A 230 5.60 19.49 -11.83
N TYR A 231 4.60 19.24 -10.98
CA TYR A 231 4.68 19.69 -9.59
C TYR A 231 5.85 19.02 -8.86
N ALA A 232 6.65 19.86 -8.20
CA ALA A 232 7.92 19.45 -7.58
C ALA A 232 7.74 18.52 -6.38
N HIS A 233 6.53 18.43 -5.81
CA HIS A 233 6.26 17.53 -4.69
C HIS A 233 6.18 16.05 -5.10
N TRP A 234 6.16 15.72 -6.40
CA TRP A 234 6.18 14.33 -6.85
C TRP A 234 7.57 13.72 -6.77
N GLN A 235 7.75 12.71 -5.91
CA GLN A 235 8.99 11.94 -5.80
C GLN A 235 9.09 10.84 -6.87
N LYS A 236 7.97 10.18 -7.17
CA LYS A 236 7.92 9.10 -8.15
C LYS A 236 6.56 9.07 -8.82
N LYS A 237 6.54 8.83 -10.14
CA LYS A 237 5.30 8.72 -10.93
C LYS A 237 5.40 7.57 -11.92
N TYR A 238 4.27 6.94 -12.16
CA TYR A 238 4.06 5.86 -13.11
C TYR A 238 2.75 6.10 -13.84
N ALA A 239 2.87 6.35 -15.14
CA ALA A 239 1.76 6.63 -16.02
C ALA A 239 1.95 5.82 -17.32
N ARG A 240 1.05 6.01 -18.29
CA ARG A 240 1.05 5.29 -19.57
C ARG A 240 2.39 5.39 -20.31
N GLY A 241 3.08 6.51 -20.12
CA GLY A 241 4.39 6.80 -20.69
C GLY A 241 4.33 7.17 -22.18
N LYS A 242 5.45 7.69 -22.69
CA LYS A 242 5.60 7.95 -24.13
C LYS A 242 5.49 6.63 -24.91
N ASN A 243 4.89 6.67 -26.09
CA ASN A 243 4.67 5.49 -26.95
C ASN A 243 3.89 4.34 -26.26
N GLU A 244 3.05 4.66 -25.27
CA GLU A 244 2.16 3.71 -24.60
C GLU A 244 2.86 2.53 -23.90
N VAL A 245 4.13 2.69 -23.50
CA VAL A 245 4.96 1.60 -22.94
C VAL A 245 4.38 0.91 -21.70
N ASN A 246 3.47 1.56 -20.98
CA ASN A 246 2.84 1.04 -19.76
C ASN A 246 1.33 0.79 -19.91
N LYS A 247 0.75 0.89 -21.10
CA LYS A 247 -0.70 0.81 -21.34
C LYS A 247 -1.42 -0.36 -20.66
N ASP A 248 -0.82 -1.56 -20.72
CA ASP A 248 -1.40 -2.80 -20.16
C ASP A 248 -0.61 -3.34 -18.95
N LYS A 249 0.28 -2.49 -18.39
CA LYS A 249 1.14 -2.82 -17.25
C LYS A 249 0.53 -2.29 -15.95
N PHE A 250 -0.67 -2.77 -15.64
CA PHE A 250 -1.40 -2.49 -14.40
C PHE A 250 -0.61 -2.91 -13.17
N GLY A 251 -1.02 -2.48 -11.98
CA GLY A 251 -0.27 -2.77 -10.78
C GLY A 251 -0.98 -2.47 -9.48
N GLY A 252 -0.28 -2.77 -8.39
CA GLY A 252 -0.73 -2.52 -7.03
C GLY A 252 0.45 -2.19 -6.13
N LEU A 253 0.20 -1.40 -5.09
CA LEU A 253 1.20 -1.06 -4.09
C LEU A 253 1.11 -2.08 -2.96
N PHE A 254 2.20 -2.78 -2.69
CA PHE A 254 2.31 -3.75 -1.61
C PHE A 254 3.16 -3.16 -0.50
N CYS A 255 2.61 -3.02 0.70
CA CYS A 255 3.31 -2.50 1.86
C CYS A 255 3.34 -3.53 2.98
N THR A 256 4.54 -3.89 3.42
CA THR A 256 4.77 -4.68 4.64
C THR A 256 5.05 -3.75 5.80
N PHE A 257 4.09 -3.63 6.70
CA PHE A 257 4.24 -2.92 7.97
C PHE A 257 4.92 -3.81 9.00
N ASN A 258 5.56 -3.18 9.99
CA ASN A 258 6.40 -3.86 10.97
C ASN A 258 7.50 -4.70 10.28
N TYR A 259 8.15 -4.13 9.27
CA TYR A 259 9.08 -4.83 8.40
C TYR A 259 10.22 -5.47 9.22
N LYS A 260 10.38 -6.79 9.07
CA LYS A 260 11.31 -7.61 9.87
C LYS A 260 11.10 -7.49 11.38
N GLY A 261 9.85 -7.26 11.80
CA GLY A 261 9.44 -7.11 13.20
C GLY A 261 9.63 -5.70 13.78
N ASN A 262 10.25 -4.76 13.04
CA ASN A 262 10.46 -3.39 13.51
C ASN A 262 9.18 -2.56 13.33
N ASN A 263 8.46 -2.30 14.42
CA ASN A 263 7.18 -1.57 14.39
C ASN A 263 7.30 -0.07 14.02
N LYS A 264 8.52 0.44 13.83
CA LYS A 264 8.79 1.78 13.31
C LYS A 264 9.20 1.77 11.84
N LYS A 265 9.19 0.62 11.17
CA LYS A 265 9.62 0.47 9.78
C LYS A 265 8.58 -0.27 8.94
N ALA A 266 8.32 0.25 7.76
CA ALA A 266 7.57 -0.43 6.72
C ALA A 266 8.38 -0.46 5.42
N TYR A 267 8.06 -1.39 4.54
CA TYR A 267 8.63 -1.49 3.20
C TYR A 267 7.49 -1.57 2.19
N CYS A 268 7.56 -0.77 1.13
CA CYS A 268 6.54 -0.71 0.10
C CYS A 268 7.13 -0.90 -1.30
N GLU A 269 6.38 -1.58 -2.18
CA GLU A 269 6.72 -1.79 -3.59
C GLU A 269 5.51 -1.58 -4.51
N LEU A 270 5.68 -0.81 -5.57
CA LEU A 270 4.72 -0.82 -6.68
C LEU A 270 5.07 -1.98 -7.61
N LEU A 271 4.22 -3.01 -7.63
CA LEU A 271 4.37 -4.16 -8.52
C LEU A 271 3.52 -3.99 -9.76
N ARG A 272 4.14 -4.20 -10.92
CA ARG A 272 3.50 -4.19 -12.24
C ARG A 272 3.19 -5.62 -12.69
N LEU A 273 1.95 -5.81 -13.08
CA LEU A 273 1.47 -6.93 -13.88
C LEU A 273 1.94 -6.77 -15.33
N ASN A 274 2.02 -7.89 -16.04
CA ASN A 274 2.37 -7.94 -17.47
C ASN A 274 3.70 -7.24 -17.83
N SER A 275 4.65 -7.19 -16.89
CA SER A 275 5.96 -6.58 -17.05
C SER A 275 7.07 -7.56 -16.66
N PRO A 276 8.17 -7.68 -17.45
CA PRO A 276 9.35 -8.43 -17.02
C PRO A 276 10.01 -7.77 -15.80
N ASP A 277 10.02 -6.44 -15.76
CA ASP A 277 10.46 -5.65 -14.63
C ASP A 277 9.27 -5.45 -13.67
N LYS A 278 9.10 -6.38 -12.73
CA LYS A 278 7.93 -6.38 -11.84
C LYS A 278 7.90 -5.18 -10.90
N VAL A 279 9.02 -4.84 -10.26
CA VAL A 279 9.08 -3.71 -9.32
C VAL A 279 9.32 -2.42 -10.10
N PHE A 280 8.47 -1.41 -9.89
CA PHE A 280 8.65 -0.07 -10.47
C PHE A 280 9.18 0.96 -9.46
N ASP A 281 8.59 0.96 -8.26
CA ASP A 281 9.05 1.76 -7.13
C ASP A 281 9.21 0.87 -5.92
N SER A 282 10.17 1.20 -5.05
CA SER A 282 10.42 0.51 -3.79
C SER A 282 11.00 1.49 -2.78
N PHE A 283 10.44 1.54 -1.58
CA PHE A 283 10.88 2.49 -0.55
C PHE A 283 10.58 1.97 0.85
N TYR A 284 11.37 2.44 1.81
CA TYR A 284 11.13 2.25 3.24
C TYR A 284 10.41 3.45 3.82
N ILE A 285 9.50 3.20 4.75
CA ILE A 285 8.89 4.24 5.59
C ILE A 285 9.38 4.01 7.01
N TYR A 286 10.00 5.03 7.60
CA TYR A 286 10.41 5.06 8.99
C TYR A 286 9.53 6.04 9.76
N ARG A 287 9.08 5.62 10.94
CA ARG A 287 8.51 6.53 11.94
C ARG A 287 9.65 7.14 12.74
N ASN A 288 9.96 8.40 12.47
CA ASN A 288 11.03 9.13 13.10
C ASN A 288 10.52 10.47 13.64
N GLU A 289 10.13 10.50 14.91
CA GLU A 289 9.58 11.71 15.55
C GLU A 289 10.62 12.81 15.75
N ASP A 290 11.91 12.48 15.75
CA ASP A 290 13.01 13.44 15.93
C ASP A 290 14.14 13.20 14.90
N PRO A 291 13.89 13.49 13.61
CA PRO A 291 14.89 13.31 12.56
C PRO A 291 16.04 14.32 12.61
N GLU A 292 15.99 15.31 13.51
CA GLU A 292 17.10 16.24 13.75
C GLU A 292 18.20 15.57 14.57
N SER A 293 17.80 14.82 15.60
CA SER A 293 18.75 14.17 16.51
C SER A 293 18.97 12.70 16.20
N VAL A 294 18.02 12.03 15.54
CA VAL A 294 18.05 10.58 15.28
C VAL A 294 18.09 10.32 13.79
N HIS A 295 19.18 9.78 13.28
CA HIS A 295 19.25 9.31 11.91
C HIS A 295 18.43 8.03 11.74
N TYR A 296 17.70 7.85 10.62
CA TYR A 296 16.79 6.71 10.43
C TYR A 296 17.48 5.33 10.59
N SER A 297 18.77 5.21 10.30
CA SER A 297 19.51 3.96 10.48
C SER A 297 19.66 3.58 11.95
N GLU A 298 19.67 4.56 12.86
CA GLU A 298 19.75 4.32 14.30
C GLU A 298 18.46 3.68 14.83
N ILE A 299 17.32 3.87 14.15
CA ILE A 299 16.06 3.20 14.49
C ILE A 299 16.20 1.67 14.33
N ASP A 300 16.90 1.21 13.29
CA ASP A 300 17.16 -0.22 13.09
C ASP A 300 18.14 -0.75 14.15
N THR A 301 19.17 0.01 14.49
CA THR A 301 20.14 -0.35 15.55
C THR A 301 19.45 -0.45 16.91
N ALA A 302 18.68 0.56 17.30
CA ALA A 302 17.96 0.61 18.56
C ALA A 302 16.96 -0.55 18.69
N PHE A 303 16.21 -0.85 17.62
CA PHE A 303 15.30 -2.00 17.59
C PHE A 303 16.06 -3.31 17.81
N LYS A 304 17.19 -3.50 17.12
CA LYS A 304 18.01 -4.72 17.28
C LYS A 304 18.53 -4.87 18.71
N GLU A 305 19.04 -3.79 19.30
CA GLU A 305 19.53 -3.78 20.68
C GLU A 305 18.42 -4.09 21.68
N GLU A 306 17.22 -3.53 21.49
CA GLU A 306 16.04 -3.84 22.30
C GLU A 306 15.71 -5.34 22.24
N LYS A 307 15.71 -5.95 21.04
CA LYS A 307 15.43 -7.38 20.90
C LYS A 307 16.52 -8.27 21.46
N ILE A 308 17.79 -7.89 21.31
CA ILE A 308 18.91 -8.61 21.96
C ILE A 308 18.75 -8.56 23.48
N LYS A 309 18.45 -7.38 24.05
CA LYS A 309 18.22 -7.23 25.49
C LYS A 309 17.05 -8.09 25.96
N ALA A 310 15.93 -8.07 25.25
CA ALA A 310 14.76 -8.90 25.57
C ALA A 310 15.09 -10.40 25.51
N TYR A 311 15.85 -10.83 24.49
CA TYR A 311 16.31 -12.22 24.35
C TYR A 311 17.22 -12.64 25.52
N LYS A 312 18.19 -11.80 25.90
CA LYS A 312 19.07 -12.08 27.04
C LYS A 312 18.27 -12.23 28.33
N ILE A 313 17.32 -11.33 28.59
CA ILE A 313 16.42 -11.40 29.75
C ILE A 313 15.60 -12.70 29.73
N ALA A 314 14.99 -13.05 28.61
CA ALA A 314 14.17 -14.25 28.49
C ALA A 314 14.96 -15.56 28.67
N ASN A 315 16.28 -15.53 28.45
CA ASN A 315 17.17 -16.69 28.55
C ASN A 315 18.14 -16.60 29.75
N ASN A 316 17.94 -15.67 30.68
CA ASN A 316 18.80 -15.45 31.85
C ASN A 316 20.30 -15.30 31.50
N ILE A 317 20.60 -14.70 30.34
CA ILE A 317 21.97 -14.42 29.92
C ILE A 317 22.43 -13.14 30.61
N VAL A 318 23.39 -13.25 31.53
CA VAL A 318 24.04 -12.11 32.17
C VAL A 318 25.16 -11.62 31.25
N ASP A 319 25.18 -10.32 30.96
CA ASP A 319 26.33 -9.72 30.30
C ASP A 319 27.51 -9.79 31.25
N GLY A 320 28.47 -10.66 30.92
CA GLY A 320 29.75 -10.67 31.61
C GLY A 320 30.35 -9.27 31.51
N GLU A 321 30.67 -8.67 32.66
CA GLU A 321 31.33 -7.37 32.71
C GLU A 321 32.51 -7.38 31.74
N LEU A 322 32.41 -6.56 30.69
CA LEU A 322 33.61 -6.12 29.99
C LEU A 322 34.40 -5.33 31.03
N ASN A 323 35.36 -6.02 31.66
CA ASN A 323 36.35 -5.44 32.53
C ASN A 323 36.96 -4.23 31.83
N ASN A 324 36.52 -3.03 32.23
CA ASN A 324 37.26 -1.79 32.04
C ASN A 324 38.49 -1.85 32.96
N ASN A 325 39.45 -2.71 32.61
CA ASN A 325 40.83 -2.55 33.05
C ASN A 325 41.46 -1.42 32.23
N THR A 326 41.01 -0.20 32.49
CA THR A 326 41.84 1.00 32.32
C THR A 326 42.91 0.98 33.41
N THR A 327 43.90 0.11 33.25
CA THR A 327 45.17 0.26 33.93
C THR A 327 45.98 1.31 33.18
N ASN A 328 46.09 2.48 33.81
CA ASN A 328 47.12 3.48 33.59
C ASN A 328 48.49 2.82 33.41
N ALA A 329 49.06 2.92 32.20
CA ALA A 329 50.47 2.68 31.95
C ALA A 329 50.90 3.51 30.74
N ASN A 330 51.18 4.80 30.96
CA ASN A 330 52.05 5.60 30.10
C ASN A 330 52.96 6.44 31.01
N THR A 331 53.84 5.73 31.72
CA THR A 331 55.13 6.28 32.13
C THR A 331 56.14 5.67 31.17
N ILE A 332 56.65 6.48 30.26
CA ILE A 332 57.70 6.13 29.29
C ILE A 332 59.04 6.10 30.03
N PRO A 333 59.82 5.01 29.95
CA PRO A 333 61.27 5.09 30.13
C PRO A 333 61.95 4.77 28.79
N THR A 334 62.56 5.80 28.24
CA THR A 334 63.51 5.73 27.13
C THR A 334 64.76 4.98 27.59
N ILE A 335 65.04 3.78 27.06
CA ILE A 335 66.40 3.21 27.06
C ILE A 335 66.65 2.52 25.72
N THR A 336 67.81 2.88 25.19
CA THR A 336 68.49 2.57 23.94
C THR A 336 68.82 1.10 23.70
N GLU A 337 68.83 0.74 22.42
CA GLU A 337 69.41 -0.47 21.83
C GLU A 337 70.90 -0.63 22.19
N ASP A 338 71.31 -1.83 22.62
CA ASP A 338 72.45 -2.50 21.98
C ASP A 338 72.51 -4.03 22.28
N ASP A 339 72.63 -4.76 21.18
CA ASP A 339 73.29 -6.02 20.82
C ASP A 339 73.31 -7.35 21.62
N THR A 340 73.26 -8.38 20.78
CA THR A 340 73.84 -9.74 20.83
C THR A 340 73.11 -10.95 21.45
N THR A 341 72.71 -11.82 20.52
CA THR A 341 72.87 -13.30 20.44
C THR A 341 71.72 -14.24 20.83
N PRO A 342 71.56 -15.36 20.07
CA PRO A 342 70.29 -16.09 19.92
C PRO A 342 70.30 -17.45 20.62
N LEU A 343 69.10 -18.07 20.84
CA LEU A 343 68.81 -19.50 20.61
C LEU A 343 67.43 -19.97 21.13
N GLN A 344 66.72 -20.67 20.23
CA GLN A 344 65.75 -21.78 20.37
C GLN A 344 64.32 -21.59 20.91
N PRO A 345 63.29 -22.09 20.18
CA PRO A 345 61.93 -22.26 20.69
C PRO A 345 61.74 -23.65 21.33
N VAL A 346 61.29 -23.66 22.58
CA VAL A 346 60.84 -24.85 23.30
C VAL A 346 59.31 -24.94 23.24
N SER A 347 58.84 -26.12 22.85
CA SER A 347 57.44 -26.56 22.80
C SER A 347 56.78 -26.76 24.16
N SER A 348 55.49 -26.45 24.30
CA SER A 348 54.50 -27.31 25.00
C SER A 348 53.08 -26.73 24.81
N ASN A 349 52.22 -27.44 24.07
CA ASN A 349 51.17 -28.34 24.56
C ASN A 349 49.97 -27.64 25.22
N PHE A 350 48.96 -27.30 24.40
CA PHE A 350 47.58 -27.09 24.84
C PHE A 350 46.80 -28.39 24.72
N THR A 351 46.34 -28.94 25.85
CA THR A 351 45.37 -30.04 25.89
C THR A 351 43.95 -29.50 25.96
N ASN A 352 43.14 -29.95 25.00
CA ASN A 352 41.68 -29.81 24.94
C ASN A 352 40.99 -30.41 26.17
N SER A 353 40.04 -29.68 26.75
CA SER A 353 38.95 -30.24 27.54
C SER A 353 37.62 -30.03 26.81
N ASN A 354 37.07 -31.14 26.30
CA ASN A 354 35.72 -31.27 25.77
C ASN A 354 34.69 -30.96 26.86
N ILE A 355 33.76 -30.05 26.58
CA ILE A 355 32.46 -30.00 27.25
C ILE A 355 31.41 -30.15 26.14
N GLN A 356 30.82 -31.35 26.08
CA GLN A 356 29.56 -31.59 25.38
C GLN A 356 28.43 -31.17 26.33
N THR A 357 27.61 -30.22 25.91
CA THR A 357 26.30 -29.97 26.50
C THR A 357 25.24 -30.17 25.43
N GLU A 358 24.36 -31.15 25.65
CA GLU A 358 23.13 -31.37 24.89
C GLU A 358 22.26 -30.11 24.94
N ILE A 359 22.04 -29.49 23.79
CA ILE A 359 21.04 -28.43 23.63
C ILE A 359 19.73 -29.12 23.25
N LYS A 360 18.79 -29.20 24.19
CA LYS A 360 17.37 -29.37 23.87
C LYS A 360 16.83 -28.00 23.46
N GLU A 361 16.45 -27.87 22.19
CA GLU A 361 15.71 -26.70 21.70
C GLU A 361 14.35 -26.58 22.42
N PRO A 362 14.02 -25.43 23.02
CA PRO A 362 12.65 -25.14 23.36
C PRO A 362 11.91 -24.59 22.14
N ASP A 363 10.82 -25.27 21.77
CA ASP A 363 9.77 -24.77 20.87
C ASP A 363 9.25 -23.42 21.39
N ASN A 364 9.76 -22.32 20.86
CA ASN A 364 9.25 -20.98 21.12
C ASN A 364 8.89 -20.31 19.81
N LYS A 365 7.65 -20.55 19.36
CA LYS A 365 6.98 -19.73 18.34
C LYS A 365 6.71 -18.35 18.93
N SER A 366 7.73 -17.49 18.93
CA SER A 366 7.52 -16.05 18.93
C SER A 366 6.86 -15.69 17.60
N LEU A 367 5.53 -15.51 17.61
CA LEU A 367 4.82 -14.93 16.48
C LEU A 367 5.24 -13.47 16.35
N LEU A 368 6.27 -13.23 15.53
CA LEU A 368 6.55 -11.93 14.96
C LEU A 368 5.49 -11.69 13.87
N THR A 369 4.45 -10.92 14.18
CA THR A 369 3.42 -10.56 13.21
C THR A 369 3.87 -9.36 12.38
N SER A 370 4.38 -9.62 11.17
CA SER A 370 4.43 -8.61 10.11
C SER A 370 3.12 -8.67 9.34
N SER A 371 2.53 -7.52 9.02
CA SER A 371 1.28 -7.46 8.24
C SER A 371 1.58 -6.82 6.88
N ALA A 372 1.28 -7.53 5.80
CA ALA A 372 1.42 -7.07 4.42
C ALA A 372 0.05 -6.67 3.85
N PHE A 373 -0.05 -5.46 3.32
CA PHE A 373 -1.26 -4.96 2.67
C PHE A 373 -1.01 -4.73 1.18
N LEU A 374 -1.97 -5.14 0.36
CA LEU A 374 -2.13 -4.68 -1.01
C LEU A 374 -3.06 -3.47 -1.02
N LEU A 375 -2.59 -2.37 -1.57
CA LEU A 375 -3.31 -1.12 -1.76
C LEU A 375 -3.49 -0.94 -3.27
N THR A 376 -4.72 -1.02 -3.78
CA THR A 376 -5.01 -0.87 -5.22
C THR A 376 -6.21 0.04 -5.46
N GLY A 377 -6.17 0.81 -6.55
CA GLY A 377 -7.38 1.27 -7.23
C GLY A 377 -7.99 0.14 -8.08
N SER A 378 -9.11 0.40 -8.72
CA SER A 378 -9.94 -0.56 -9.47
C SER A 378 -9.23 -1.74 -10.12
N ILE A 379 -9.66 -2.98 -9.82
CA ILE A 379 -9.26 -4.20 -10.52
C ILE A 379 -10.40 -4.67 -11.42
N VAL A 380 -10.33 -4.37 -12.72
CA VAL A 380 -11.20 -5.00 -13.72
C VAL A 380 -10.53 -6.26 -14.21
N ALA A 381 -11.10 -7.45 -13.91
CA ALA A 381 -10.68 -8.65 -14.63
C ALA A 381 -11.26 -8.59 -16.04
N SER A 382 -10.41 -8.29 -17.01
CA SER A 382 -10.66 -8.61 -18.41
C SER A 382 -10.73 -10.14 -18.53
N LEU A 383 -11.93 -10.69 -18.39
CA LEU A 383 -12.21 -12.10 -18.66
C LEU A 383 -12.12 -12.34 -20.18
N SER A 384 -10.90 -12.47 -20.69
CA SER A 384 -10.68 -13.20 -21.94
C SER A 384 -10.88 -14.68 -21.65
N VAL A 385 -12.11 -15.17 -21.82
CA VAL A 385 -12.45 -16.59 -21.70
C VAL A 385 -11.77 -17.35 -22.83
N ILE A 386 -10.56 -17.83 -22.61
CA ILE A 386 -9.99 -18.92 -23.41
C ILE A 386 -10.62 -20.21 -22.87
N GLY A 387 -11.70 -20.62 -23.53
CA GLY A 387 -12.31 -21.92 -23.32
C GLY A 387 -11.32 -23.03 -23.66
N GLY A 388 -10.97 -23.81 -22.65
CA GLY A 388 -10.13 -24.99 -22.79
C GLY A 388 -10.37 -25.91 -21.60
N ALA A 389 -11.43 -26.71 -21.70
CA ALA A 389 -11.74 -27.75 -20.73
C ALA A 389 -10.61 -28.79 -20.67
N ILE A 390 -10.06 -29.05 -19.49
CA ILE A 390 -9.25 -30.25 -19.24
C ILE A 390 -9.88 -31.02 -18.08
N LEU A 391 -10.48 -32.14 -18.46
CA LEU A 391 -10.90 -33.25 -17.61
C LEU A 391 -9.68 -33.82 -16.87
N LEU A 392 -9.71 -33.81 -15.54
CA LEU A 392 -8.78 -34.56 -14.71
C LEU A 392 -9.31 -35.99 -14.52
N TYR A 393 -8.72 -36.95 -15.23
CA TYR A 393 -8.83 -38.38 -14.91
C TYR A 393 -7.49 -38.89 -14.38
N LYS A 394 -7.51 -39.46 -13.17
CA LYS A 394 -6.37 -40.13 -12.53
C LYS A 394 -6.18 -41.53 -13.14
N ARG A 395 -4.97 -41.87 -13.59
CA ARG A 395 -4.36 -43.20 -13.30
C ARG A 395 -2.85 -43.26 -13.57
N LYS A 396 -2.15 -43.93 -12.65
CA LYS A 396 -0.75 -44.37 -12.69
C LYS A 396 -0.63 -45.63 -13.56
N ALA A 397 0.39 -45.70 -14.44
CA ALA A 397 1.35 -46.81 -14.61
C ALA A 397 2.13 -46.68 -15.94
N ARG A 398 3.41 -47.09 -15.90
CA ARG A 398 4.40 -47.10 -17.00
C ARG A 398 4.12 -48.20 -18.04
N VAL A 399 4.57 -48.03 -19.29
CA VAL A 399 5.58 -48.83 -20.04
C VAL A 399 5.49 -48.59 -21.58
N ASN A 400 6.67 -48.34 -22.17
CA ASN A 400 7.23 -48.44 -23.54
C ASN A 400 6.43 -48.43 -24.87
N ASP A 401 7.08 -47.72 -25.82
CA ASP A 401 7.27 -47.91 -27.28
C ASP A 401 6.07 -48.02 -28.23
N TYR A 402 5.92 -47.03 -29.13
CA TYR A 402 6.28 -47.10 -30.56
C TYR A 402 5.83 -45.81 -31.28
N TYR A 403 6.67 -45.29 -32.18
CA TYR A 403 6.34 -44.20 -33.11
C TYR A 403 5.61 -44.77 -34.33
N GLU A 404 4.45 -44.23 -34.67
CA GLU A 404 3.97 -44.18 -36.06
C GLU A 404 3.29 -42.85 -36.37
N ASP A 405 3.60 -42.41 -37.59
CA ASP A 405 3.32 -41.14 -38.25
C ASP A 405 1.85 -41.07 -38.70
N ILE A 406 1.12 -40.02 -38.34
CA ILE A 406 -0.16 -39.70 -38.98
C ILE A 406 -0.28 -38.18 -39.14
N GLY A 407 -0.39 -37.75 -40.38
CA GLY A 407 -0.33 -36.36 -40.83
C GLY A 407 -1.49 -35.45 -40.38
N PRO A 408 -1.50 -34.19 -40.82
CA PRO A 408 -2.37 -33.15 -40.29
C PRO A 408 -3.82 -33.36 -40.71
N LEU A 409 -4.70 -33.56 -39.73
CA LEU A 409 -6.15 -33.54 -39.89
C LEU A 409 -6.63 -32.08 -40.04
N THR A 410 -6.88 -31.68 -41.29
CA THR A 410 -7.75 -30.55 -41.63
C THR A 410 -9.18 -30.89 -41.26
N VAL A 411 -9.80 -30.08 -40.38
CA VAL A 411 -11.25 -30.14 -40.12
C VAL A 411 -11.89 -28.85 -40.64
N THR A 412 -12.74 -29.02 -41.65
CA THR A 412 -13.61 -28.01 -42.23
C THR A 412 -14.75 -27.67 -41.25
N VAL A 413 -14.93 -26.39 -40.97
CA VAL A 413 -16.01 -25.88 -40.09
C VAL A 413 -17.31 -25.75 -40.89
N PRO A 414 -18.44 -26.34 -40.47
CA PRO A 414 -19.76 -26.02 -41.03
C PRO A 414 -20.25 -24.66 -40.53
N ASN A 415 -20.86 -23.92 -41.45
CA ASN A 415 -21.31 -22.55 -41.27
C ASN A 415 -22.54 -22.43 -40.34
N LYS A 416 -22.65 -21.24 -39.72
CA LYS A 416 -23.66 -20.77 -38.75
C LYS A 416 -25.13 -21.11 -39.09
N SER A 417 -25.92 -21.42 -38.06
CA SER A 417 -27.20 -20.73 -37.77
C SER A 417 -27.83 -21.20 -36.45
N ALA A 418 -28.50 -20.24 -35.79
CA ALA A 418 -29.40 -20.34 -34.63
C ALA A 418 -28.75 -20.22 -33.23
N TYR A 419 -28.97 -19.02 -32.68
CA TYR A 419 -28.96 -18.52 -31.30
C TYR A 419 -28.17 -17.22 -31.22
N GLY A 420 -28.90 -16.13 -31.44
CA GLY A 420 -28.42 -14.76 -31.32
C GLY A 420 -28.18 -14.41 -29.87
N TYR A 421 -26.90 -14.38 -29.49
CA TYR A 421 -26.41 -13.64 -28.34
C TYR A 421 -25.10 -12.98 -28.80
N ASN A 422 -25.15 -11.66 -29.02
CA ASN A 422 -24.00 -10.87 -29.44
C ASN A 422 -23.49 -10.07 -28.22
N PRO A 423 -22.41 -10.50 -27.56
CA PRO A 423 -21.84 -9.77 -26.43
C PRO A 423 -21.11 -8.47 -26.82
N ASP A 424 -20.96 -8.16 -28.12
CA ASP A 424 -20.17 -7.01 -28.59
C ASP A 424 -20.96 -5.68 -28.70
N ASN A 425 -22.24 -5.67 -28.32
CA ASN A 425 -23.11 -4.49 -28.52
C ASN A 425 -23.31 -3.58 -27.29
N TYR A 426 -22.58 -3.79 -26.18
CA TYR A 426 -22.71 -2.96 -24.96
C TYR A 426 -21.40 -2.48 -24.35
N LEU A 427 -20.28 -2.62 -25.06
CA LEU A 427 -19.11 -1.81 -24.74
C LEU A 427 -19.25 -0.51 -25.55
N PRO A 428 -19.60 0.64 -24.94
CA PRO A 428 -19.27 1.89 -25.60
C PRO A 428 -17.77 1.83 -25.94
N PRO A 429 -17.35 2.28 -27.13
CA PRO A 429 -15.93 2.41 -27.42
C PRO A 429 -15.29 3.19 -26.26
N PRO A 430 -14.10 2.79 -25.79
CA PRO A 430 -13.44 3.54 -24.74
C PRO A 430 -13.44 5.01 -25.15
N PRO A 431 -13.90 5.92 -24.28
CA PRO A 431 -13.92 7.34 -24.57
C PRO A 431 -12.57 7.76 -25.17
N ASP A 432 -12.61 8.52 -26.27
CA ASP A 432 -11.40 9.09 -26.87
C ASP A 432 -10.59 9.77 -25.75
N PRO A 433 -9.36 9.32 -25.46
CA PRO A 433 -8.58 9.87 -24.36
C PRO A 433 -8.36 11.38 -24.49
N ASP A 434 -8.50 11.94 -25.70
CA ASP A 434 -8.28 13.36 -25.99
C ASP A 434 -9.57 14.22 -25.96
N GLN A 435 -10.75 13.65 -25.65
CA GLN A 435 -12.04 14.39 -25.66
C GLN A 435 -12.84 14.35 -24.34
N PHE A 436 -12.26 14.65 -23.17
CA PHE A 436 -13.06 14.83 -21.94
C PHE A 436 -12.64 16.05 -21.12
N GLY A 437 -13.66 16.79 -20.67
CA GLY A 437 -13.57 18.07 -19.97
C GLY A 437 -13.36 17.95 -18.45
N THR A 438 -13.53 19.09 -17.78
CA THR A 438 -13.41 19.31 -16.33
C THR A 438 -14.18 18.28 -15.51
N LEU A 439 -13.68 17.92 -14.32
CA LEU A 439 -14.42 17.10 -13.34
C LEU A 439 -15.84 17.65 -13.15
N PRO A 440 -16.86 16.80 -12.96
CA PRO A 440 -18.15 17.26 -12.51
C PRO A 440 -18.01 17.85 -11.10
N VAL A 441 -17.74 19.14 -11.01
CA VAL A 441 -17.67 19.85 -9.73
C VAL A 441 -19.09 20.00 -9.19
N ASN A 442 -19.33 19.48 -7.99
CA ASN A 442 -20.62 19.64 -7.33
C ASN A 442 -20.74 21.05 -6.71
N TYR A 443 -21.39 21.96 -7.43
CA TYR A 443 -21.62 23.35 -6.98
C TYR A 443 -22.59 23.51 -5.79
N ASN A 444 -23.07 22.43 -5.15
CA ASN A 444 -24.12 22.53 -4.13
C ASN A 444 -23.66 22.67 -2.67
N ASN A 445 -22.39 23.02 -2.40
CA ASN A 445 -21.98 23.41 -1.05
C ASN A 445 -21.57 24.90 -0.99
N GLN A 446 -22.49 25.69 -0.40
CA GLN A 446 -22.32 27.05 0.16
C GLN A 446 -22.55 28.26 -0.76
N TYR A 447 -23.82 28.61 -0.98
CA TYR A 447 -24.26 30.01 -0.83
C TYR A 447 -24.89 30.15 0.57
N PHE A 448 -24.12 30.62 1.55
CA PHE A 448 -24.68 31.27 2.72
C PHE A 448 -24.22 32.73 2.72
N ASP A 449 -25.19 33.58 2.43
CA ASP A 449 -25.13 35.03 2.51
C ASP A 449 -24.95 35.43 3.98
N SER A 450 -23.72 35.78 4.37
CA SER A 450 -23.45 36.45 5.64
C SER A 450 -23.49 37.97 5.43
N HIS A 451 -24.70 38.52 5.28
CA HIS A 451 -24.94 39.95 5.48
C HIS A 451 -25.38 40.21 6.93
N ASN A 452 -24.48 40.87 7.67
CA ASN A 452 -24.71 41.87 8.72
C ASN A 452 -25.85 41.67 9.73
N LYS A 453 -25.47 41.63 11.01
CA LYS A 453 -26.01 42.56 12.02
C LYS A 453 -25.12 42.63 13.26
N TYR A 454 -24.27 43.67 13.30
CA TYR A 454 -24.03 44.42 14.51
C TYR A 454 -25.07 45.55 14.56
N ASN A 455 -26.04 45.39 15.45
CA ASN A 455 -26.68 46.41 16.31
C ASN A 455 -27.62 45.67 17.27
#